data_AF-A0A7J6URJ7-F1
#
_entry.id   AF-A0A7J6URJ7-F1
#
_cell.length_a   1.000
_cell.length_b   1.000
_cell.length_c   1.000
_cell.angle_alpha   90.00
_cell.angle_beta   90.00
_cell.angle_gamma   90.00
#
_symmetry.space_group_name_H-M   'P 1'
#
loop_
_entity.id
_entity.type
_entity.pdbx_description
1 polymer ?
#
loop_
_entity_poly.entity_id
_entity_poly.type
_entity_poly.pdbx_seq_one_letter_code
_entity_poly.pdbx_strand_id
1 'polypeptide(L)'
;MLQAPLAMDLLLAEFHKACIFTVPKYVVKSQSGLSKEAYLKLLGYREEDGKLETEDKYLGRVESCMKLYGALVQTEINGVRNLHGLEEGWAWLARFLNFLPANIYTAVALEAFIKMAGFALFRRYKSQFKKILNLISQHFVSALEERGDSNLNPIIMKLKFYIDTNQYCKEPEGWRIETSLLSEIVEPEPNP
;
A
#
# COMPACT_ATOMS: atom_id res chain seq x y z
N MET A 1 26.61 -4.88 1.04
CA MET A 1 25.91 -6.08 1.57
C MET A 1 24.94 -5.60 2.64
N LEU A 2 23.63 -5.88 2.54
CA LEU A 2 22.67 -5.45 3.55
C LEU A 2 23.05 -6.06 4.91
N GLN A 3 23.21 -5.27 5.96
CA GLN A 3 23.81 -5.69 7.24
C GLN A 3 22.94 -6.61 8.11
N ALA A 4 21.70 -6.93 7.71
CA ALA A 4 20.83 -7.83 8.47
C ALA A 4 19.79 -8.52 7.57
N PRO A 5 20.05 -9.75 7.07
CA PRO A 5 19.12 -10.48 6.20
C PRO A 5 17.74 -10.69 6.85
N LEU A 6 17.71 -10.91 8.17
CA LEU A 6 16.49 -11.17 8.94
C LEU A 6 15.63 -9.91 9.16
N ALA A 7 16.20 -8.71 9.00
CA ALA A 7 15.49 -7.47 9.30
C ALA A 7 14.32 -7.23 8.35
N MET A 8 14.46 -7.61 7.08
CA MET A 8 13.36 -7.51 6.10
C MET A 8 12.21 -8.44 6.50
N ASP A 9 12.50 -9.68 6.89
CA ASP A 9 11.48 -10.64 7.29
C ASP A 9 10.71 -10.18 8.53
N LEU A 10 11.42 -9.63 9.53
CA LEU A 10 10.78 -9.07 10.74
C LEU A 10 9.92 -7.85 10.41
N LEU A 11 10.41 -6.96 9.54
CA LEU A 11 9.65 -5.80 9.09
C LEU A 11 8.37 -6.22 8.37
N LEU A 12 8.47 -7.18 7.44
CA LEU A 12 7.31 -7.73 6.74
C LEU A 12 6.34 -8.42 7.70
N ALA A 13 6.84 -9.14 8.71
CA ALA A 13 5.97 -9.71 9.75
C ALA A 13 5.16 -8.64 10.48
N GLU A 14 5.77 -7.50 10.82
CA GLU A 14 5.06 -6.38 11.45
C GLU A 14 4.05 -5.73 10.49
N PHE A 15 4.37 -5.56 9.20
CA PHE A 15 3.39 -5.12 8.20
C PHE A 15 2.18 -6.06 8.12
N HIS A 16 2.43 -7.36 8.01
CA HIS A 16 1.40 -8.38 7.88
C HIS A 16 0.49 -8.44 9.11
N LYS A 17 1.06 -8.21 10.30
CA LYS A 17 0.32 -8.11 11.57
C LYS A 17 -0.48 -6.80 11.66
N ALA A 18 0.08 -5.69 11.18
CA ALA A 18 -0.54 -4.38 11.27
C ALA A 18 -1.69 -4.18 10.26
N CYS A 19 -1.57 -4.76 9.06
CA CYS A 19 -2.54 -4.61 7.98
C CYS A 19 -2.60 -5.87 7.12
N ILE A 20 -3.76 -6.54 7.11
CA ILE A 20 -3.98 -7.80 6.37
C ILE A 20 -3.79 -7.66 4.84
N PHE A 21 -3.91 -6.44 4.31
CA PHE A 21 -3.84 -6.15 2.87
C PHE A 21 -2.41 -6.09 2.34
N THR A 22 -1.39 -6.11 3.21
CA THR A 22 0.01 -6.28 2.80
C THR A 22 0.28 -7.69 2.26
N VAL A 23 -0.55 -8.69 2.61
CA VAL A 23 -0.49 -10.10 2.11
C VAL A 23 -1.55 -10.45 1.04
N PRO A 24 -2.31 -9.48 0.53
CA PRO A 24 -3.66 -9.63 -0.04
C PRO A 24 -4.53 -10.79 0.50
N LYS A 25 -4.79 -10.82 1.81
CA LYS A 25 -5.71 -11.82 2.39
C LYS A 25 -7.17 -11.32 2.37
N TYR A 26 -8.08 -12.19 1.95
CA TYR A 26 -9.53 -11.99 2.12
C TYR A 26 -10.08 -12.96 3.16
N VAL A 27 -10.94 -12.47 4.05
CA VAL A 27 -11.72 -13.31 4.95
C VAL A 27 -13.17 -13.26 4.50
N VAL A 28 -13.72 -14.40 4.09
CA VAL A 28 -15.12 -14.49 3.66
C VAL A 28 -16.03 -14.52 4.90
N LYS A 29 -16.83 -13.47 5.09
CA LYS A 29 -17.75 -13.35 6.24
C LYS A 29 -18.80 -14.47 6.31
N SER A 30 -19.35 -14.87 5.17
CA SER A 30 -20.43 -15.88 5.11
C SER A 30 -19.96 -17.29 5.47
N GLN A 31 -18.66 -17.57 5.39
CA GLN A 31 -18.09 -18.89 5.67
C GLN A 31 -17.60 -19.05 7.12
N SER A 32 -17.60 -17.97 7.91
CA SER A 32 -16.94 -17.96 9.22
C SER A 32 -17.89 -18.18 10.40
N GLY A 33 -19.21 -18.00 10.22
CA GLY A 33 -20.18 -18.05 11.33
C GLY A 33 -19.94 -17.00 12.43
N LEU A 34 -19.05 -16.04 12.19
CA LEU A 34 -18.59 -15.08 13.19
C LEU A 34 -19.62 -13.98 13.43
N SER A 35 -19.63 -13.46 14.66
CA SER A 35 -20.31 -12.20 14.97
C SER A 35 -19.70 -11.06 14.14
N LYS A 36 -20.47 -9.98 13.92
CA LYS A 36 -19.97 -8.78 13.20
C LYS A 36 -18.68 -8.26 13.83
N GLU A 37 -18.62 -8.20 15.16
CA GLU A 37 -17.45 -7.71 15.89
C GLU A 37 -16.24 -8.64 15.72
N ALA A 38 -16.41 -9.95 15.87
CA ALA A 38 -15.33 -10.92 15.68
C ALA A 38 -14.78 -10.88 14.23
N TYR A 39 -15.66 -10.68 13.25
CA TYR A 39 -15.26 -10.48 11.86
C TYR A 39 -14.43 -9.19 11.67
N LEU A 40 -14.85 -8.07 12.28
CA LEU A 40 -14.09 -6.81 12.19
C LEU A 40 -12.72 -6.93 12.88
N LYS A 41 -12.66 -7.57 14.05
CA LYS A 41 -11.39 -7.88 14.74
C LYS A 41 -10.46 -8.72 13.85
N LEU A 42 -11.02 -9.70 13.12
CA LEU A 42 -10.26 -10.51 12.18
C LEU A 42 -9.76 -9.71 10.95
N LEU A 43 -10.48 -8.67 10.54
CA LEU A 43 -9.98 -7.71 9.55
C LEU A 43 -8.88 -6.78 10.09
N GLY A 44 -8.67 -6.76 11.41
CA GLY A 44 -7.65 -5.93 12.07
C GLY A 44 -8.19 -4.65 12.69
N TYR A 45 -9.51 -4.54 12.89
CA TYR A 45 -10.07 -3.49 13.74
C TYR A 45 -9.57 -3.67 15.16
N ARG A 46 -9.14 -2.56 15.76
CA ARG A 46 -8.70 -2.47 17.15
C ARG A 46 -9.84 -2.17 18.10
N GLU A 47 -9.63 -2.51 19.35
CA GLU A 47 -10.49 -2.09 20.46
C GLU A 47 -9.75 -1.02 21.25
N GLU A 48 -10.37 0.14 21.41
CA GLU A 48 -9.89 1.28 22.18
C GLU A 48 -10.91 1.56 23.29
N ASP A 49 -10.50 1.53 24.55
CA ASP A 49 -11.36 1.78 25.72
C ASP A 49 -12.63 0.90 25.77
N GLY A 50 -12.50 -0.38 25.41
CA GLY A 50 -13.61 -1.34 25.40
C GLY A 50 -14.61 -1.15 24.25
N LYS A 51 -14.27 -0.34 23.24
CA LYS A 51 -15.07 -0.12 22.04
C LYS A 51 -14.26 -0.36 20.78
N LEU A 52 -14.90 -0.96 19.79
CA LEU A 52 -14.27 -1.14 18.48
C LEU A 52 -13.99 0.24 17.85
N GLU A 53 -12.83 0.38 17.20
CA GLU A 53 -12.48 1.60 16.45
C GLU A 53 -13.51 1.90 15.34
N THR A 54 -13.64 3.17 14.98
CA THR A 54 -14.52 3.58 13.89
C THR A 54 -13.96 3.14 12.54
N GLU A 55 -14.83 3.03 11.53
CA GLU A 55 -14.41 2.69 10.17
C GLU A 55 -13.41 3.70 9.61
N ASP A 56 -13.62 5.00 9.82
CA ASP A 56 -12.69 6.04 9.37
C ASP A 56 -11.29 5.90 9.98
N LYS A 57 -11.20 5.60 11.29
CA LYS A 57 -9.92 5.35 11.96
C LYS A 57 -9.21 4.12 11.38
N TYR A 58 -9.95 3.04 11.18
CA TYR A 58 -9.43 1.82 10.57
C TYR A 58 -8.95 2.05 9.14
N LEU A 59 -9.75 2.74 8.30
CA LEU A 59 -9.39 3.08 6.93
C LEU A 59 -8.14 3.97 6.87
N GLY A 60 -8.02 4.96 7.76
CA GLY A 60 -6.82 5.79 7.89
C GLY A 60 -5.56 4.98 8.25
N ARG A 61 -5.69 3.98 9.14
CA ARG A 61 -4.61 3.03 9.45
C ARG A 61 -4.24 2.18 8.24
N VAL A 62 -5.22 1.66 7.50
CA VAL A 62 -4.99 0.87 6.27
C VAL A 62 -4.27 1.72 5.22
N GLU A 63 -4.77 2.94 4.93
CA GLU A 63 -4.15 3.87 3.99
C GLU A 63 -2.69 4.14 4.35
N SER A 64 -2.44 4.47 5.62
CA SER A 64 -1.08 4.80 6.10
C SER A 64 -0.13 3.61 5.99
N CYS A 65 -0.58 2.42 6.40
CA CYS A 65 0.21 1.20 6.32
C CYS A 65 0.52 0.82 4.87
N MET A 66 -0.47 0.92 3.97
CA MET A 66 -0.31 0.59 2.56
C MET A 66 0.56 1.61 1.81
N LYS A 67 0.53 2.89 2.20
CA LYS A 67 1.51 3.88 1.69
C LYS A 67 2.93 3.50 2.10
N LEU A 68 3.15 3.15 3.38
CA LEU A 68 4.47 2.77 3.86
C LEU A 68 4.97 1.46 3.20
N TYR A 69 4.08 0.48 3.05
CA TYR A 69 4.38 -0.76 2.31
C TYR A 69 4.72 -0.48 0.84
N GLY A 70 3.93 0.38 0.18
CA GLY A 70 4.22 0.85 -1.17
C GLY A 70 5.59 1.50 -1.24
N ALA A 71 5.92 2.42 -0.32
CA ALA A 71 7.22 3.07 -0.23
C ALA A 71 8.36 2.06 -0.09
N LEU A 72 8.26 1.09 0.83
CA LEU A 72 9.23 0.00 0.97
C LEU A 72 9.46 -0.74 -0.35
N VAL A 73 8.38 -1.07 -1.07
CA VAL A 73 8.43 -1.79 -2.35
C VAL A 73 9.16 -1.00 -3.43
N GLN A 74 8.92 0.31 -3.49
CA GLN A 74 9.54 1.14 -4.53
C GLN A 74 10.96 1.60 -4.18
N THR A 75 11.37 1.64 -2.91
CA THR A 75 12.69 2.16 -2.51
C THR A 75 13.83 1.52 -3.30
N GLU A 76 14.61 2.36 -3.98
CA GLU A 76 15.88 2.02 -4.63
C GLU A 76 17.00 2.83 -3.96
N ILE A 77 18.02 2.14 -3.44
CA ILE A 77 19.22 2.76 -2.89
C ILE A 77 20.38 2.37 -3.79
N ASN A 78 21.17 3.36 -4.24
CA ASN A 78 22.29 3.13 -5.15
C ASN A 78 23.25 2.05 -4.62
N GLY A 79 23.48 1.01 -5.42
CA GLY A 79 24.37 -0.10 -5.06
C GLY A 79 23.78 -1.10 -4.05
N VAL A 80 22.52 -0.94 -3.64
CA VAL A 80 21.85 -1.83 -2.68
C VAL A 80 20.58 -2.41 -3.31
N ARG A 81 20.55 -3.74 -3.44
CA ARG A 81 19.35 -4.46 -3.88
C ARG A 81 18.27 -4.38 -2.80
N ASN A 82 17.09 -3.91 -3.18
CA ASN A 82 15.89 -4.05 -2.35
C ASN A 82 15.44 -5.52 -2.33
N LEU A 83 15.41 -6.12 -1.14
CA LEU A 83 15.02 -7.53 -0.95
C LEU A 83 13.50 -7.74 -1.10
N HIS A 84 12.70 -6.67 -0.96
CA HIS A 84 11.25 -6.67 -1.12
C HIS A 84 10.83 -5.61 -2.14
N GLY A 85 11.48 -5.62 -3.31
CA GLY A 85 11.34 -4.59 -4.32
C GLY A 85 10.13 -4.75 -5.26
N LEU A 86 10.23 -4.12 -6.43
CA LEU A 86 9.14 -4.04 -7.42
C LEU A 86 8.57 -5.39 -7.89
N GLU A 87 9.36 -6.46 -7.86
CA GLU A 87 8.90 -7.81 -8.22
C GLU A 87 7.83 -8.31 -7.24
N GLU A 88 8.02 -8.07 -5.93
CA GLU A 88 7.03 -8.39 -4.91
C GLU A 88 5.83 -7.44 -4.98
N GLY A 89 6.05 -6.17 -5.33
CA GLY A 89 4.97 -5.23 -5.62
C GLY A 89 4.09 -5.65 -6.79
N TRP A 90 4.70 -6.16 -7.87
CA TRP A 90 3.98 -6.70 -9.02
C TRP A 90 3.19 -7.96 -8.65
N ALA A 91 3.82 -8.89 -7.92
CA ALA A 91 3.15 -10.10 -7.43
C ALA A 91 1.98 -9.76 -6.49
N TRP A 92 2.15 -8.74 -5.64
CA TRP A 92 1.09 -8.20 -4.79
C TRP A 92 -0.10 -7.71 -5.62
N LEU A 93 0.12 -6.86 -6.64
CA LEU A 93 -0.96 -6.36 -7.50
C LEU A 93 -1.72 -7.50 -8.20
N ALA A 94 -0.99 -8.47 -8.74
CA ALA A 94 -1.60 -9.62 -9.41
C ALA A 94 -2.46 -10.44 -8.45
N ARG A 95 -1.95 -10.78 -7.25
CA ARG A 95 -2.71 -11.51 -6.22
C ARG A 95 -3.92 -10.69 -5.75
N PHE A 96 -3.73 -9.40 -5.51
CA PHE A 96 -4.78 -8.50 -5.04
C PHE A 96 -5.96 -8.46 -6.01
N LEU A 97 -5.70 -8.19 -7.29
CA LEU A 97 -6.74 -8.02 -8.30
C LEU A 97 -7.40 -9.33 -8.72
N ASN A 98 -6.71 -10.47 -8.56
CA ASN A 98 -7.27 -11.78 -8.88
C ASN A 98 -8.17 -12.34 -7.76
N PHE A 99 -7.90 -12.02 -6.49
CA PHE A 99 -8.54 -12.71 -5.36
C PHE A 99 -9.37 -11.82 -4.43
N LEU A 100 -9.09 -10.51 -4.35
CA LEU A 100 -9.82 -9.65 -3.41
C LEU A 100 -11.06 -9.02 -4.07
N PRO A 101 -12.23 -9.06 -3.41
CA PRO A 101 -13.42 -8.43 -3.94
C PRO A 101 -13.36 -6.92 -3.78
N ALA A 102 -13.81 -6.18 -4.80
CA ALA A 102 -13.89 -4.72 -4.74
C ALA A 102 -14.85 -4.26 -3.63
N ASN A 103 -14.35 -3.54 -2.64
CA ASN A 103 -15.07 -2.89 -1.54
C ASN A 103 -14.24 -1.72 -0.97
N ILE A 104 -14.77 -0.95 -0.02
CA ILE A 104 -14.07 0.23 0.55
C ILE A 104 -12.67 -0.09 1.08
N TYR A 105 -12.49 -1.17 1.86
CA TYR A 105 -11.19 -1.53 2.46
C TYR A 105 -10.15 -1.83 1.38
N THR A 106 -10.53 -2.64 0.39
CA THR A 106 -9.66 -2.99 -0.74
C THR A 106 -9.37 -1.79 -1.64
N ALA A 107 -10.35 -0.90 -1.85
CA ALA A 107 -10.16 0.29 -2.67
C ALA A 107 -9.16 1.25 -2.02
N VAL A 108 -9.26 1.46 -0.70
CA VAL A 108 -8.31 2.27 0.08
C VAL A 108 -6.91 1.65 0.04
N ALA A 109 -6.79 0.33 0.23
CA ALA A 109 -5.50 -0.34 0.17
C ALA A 109 -4.84 -0.25 -1.22
N LEU A 110 -5.61 -0.46 -2.28
CA LEU A 110 -5.14 -0.38 -3.66
C LEU A 110 -4.71 1.03 -4.03
N GLU A 111 -5.54 2.04 -3.75
CA GLU A 111 -5.23 3.45 -4.04
C GLU A 111 -3.95 3.89 -3.32
N ALA A 112 -3.83 3.60 -2.02
CA ALA A 112 -2.66 3.92 -1.23
C ALA A 112 -1.39 3.27 -1.79
N PHE A 113 -1.47 2.00 -2.18
CA PHE A 113 -0.33 1.27 -2.74
C PHE A 113 0.11 1.85 -4.09
N ILE A 114 -0.80 2.01 -5.04
CA ILE A 114 -0.44 2.53 -6.38
C ILE A 114 0.00 3.98 -6.31
N LYS A 115 -0.57 4.79 -5.40
CA LYS A 115 -0.14 6.16 -5.18
C LYS A 115 1.34 6.25 -4.81
N MET A 116 1.84 5.30 -4.04
CA MET A 116 3.26 5.23 -3.69
C MET A 116 4.04 4.47 -4.75
N ALA A 117 3.82 3.17 -4.96
CA ALA A 117 4.70 2.34 -5.78
C ALA A 117 4.48 2.47 -7.30
N GLY A 118 3.38 3.09 -7.75
CA GLY A 118 2.98 3.07 -9.16
C GLY A 118 3.96 3.76 -10.10
N PHE A 119 4.67 4.79 -9.64
CA PHE A 119 5.72 5.45 -10.42
C PHE A 119 6.86 4.49 -10.78
N ALA A 120 7.43 3.82 -9.79
CA ALA A 120 8.51 2.88 -9.99
C ALA A 120 8.05 1.63 -10.78
N LEU A 121 6.85 1.12 -10.49
CA LEU A 121 6.25 0.01 -11.23
C LEU A 121 6.04 0.36 -12.71
N PHE A 122 5.57 1.56 -13.02
CA PHE A 122 5.42 2.01 -14.41
C PHE A 122 6.77 2.09 -15.13
N ARG A 123 7.80 2.65 -14.49
CA ARG A 123 9.14 2.72 -15.08
C ARG A 123 9.71 1.33 -15.39
N ARG A 124 9.48 0.36 -14.50
CA ARG A 124 9.99 -1.02 -14.63
C ARG A 124 9.21 -1.86 -15.65
N TYR A 125 7.88 -1.80 -15.65
CA TYR A 125 7.01 -2.71 -16.42
C TYR A 125 6.27 -2.06 -17.59
N LYS A 126 6.32 -0.72 -17.71
CA LYS A 126 5.84 0.09 -18.84
C LYS A 126 4.41 -0.28 -19.27
N SER A 127 4.25 -0.81 -20.49
CA SER A 127 2.96 -1.17 -21.07
C SER A 127 2.22 -2.25 -20.28
N GLN A 128 2.92 -3.14 -19.57
CA GLN A 128 2.27 -4.16 -18.75
C GLN A 128 1.60 -3.51 -17.53
N PHE A 129 2.23 -2.51 -16.92
CA PHE A 129 1.60 -1.77 -15.82
C PHE A 129 0.35 -1.02 -16.30
N LYS A 130 0.37 -0.44 -17.51
CA LYS A 130 -0.84 0.17 -18.10
C LYS A 130 -1.98 -0.83 -18.29
N LYS A 131 -1.70 -2.09 -18.62
CA LYS A 131 -2.75 -3.13 -18.67
C LYS A 131 -3.36 -3.40 -17.30
N ILE A 132 -2.55 -3.39 -16.24
CA ILE A 132 -3.05 -3.48 -14.86
C ILE A 132 -3.94 -2.29 -14.52
N LEU A 133 -3.55 -1.06 -14.88
CA LEU A 133 -4.39 0.12 -14.66
C LEU A 133 -5.72 0.05 -15.44
N ASN A 134 -5.71 -0.46 -16.68
CA ASN A 134 -6.93 -0.70 -17.43
C ASN A 134 -7.82 -1.75 -16.75
N LEU A 135 -7.24 -2.84 -16.21
CA LEU A 135 -7.98 -3.84 -15.43
C LEU A 135 -8.63 -3.20 -14.19
N ILE A 136 -7.89 -2.34 -13.48
CA ILE A 136 -8.42 -1.60 -12.32
C ILE A 136 -9.59 -0.72 -12.74
N SER A 137 -9.45 0.05 -13.83
CA SER A 137 -10.49 0.94 -14.32
C SER A 137 -11.75 0.18 -14.80
N GLN A 138 -11.57 -0.86 -15.61
CA GLN A 138 -12.69 -1.55 -16.28
C GLN A 138 -13.41 -2.57 -15.42
N HIS A 139 -12.72 -3.15 -14.43
CA HIS A 139 -13.30 -4.23 -13.62
C HIS A 139 -13.41 -3.83 -12.15
N PHE A 140 -12.31 -3.38 -11.53
CA PHE A 140 -12.30 -3.11 -10.10
C PHE A 140 -13.14 -1.87 -9.75
N VAL A 141 -12.94 -0.76 -10.48
CA VAL A 141 -13.70 0.48 -10.27
C VAL A 141 -15.16 0.30 -10.67
N SER A 142 -15.45 -0.34 -11.80
CA SER A 142 -16.83 -0.66 -12.18
C SER A 142 -17.55 -1.52 -11.14
N ALA A 143 -16.89 -2.52 -10.57
CA ALA A 143 -17.46 -3.33 -9.48
C ALA A 143 -17.69 -2.54 -8.18
N LEU A 144 -16.97 -1.43 -7.94
CA LEU A 144 -17.29 -0.51 -6.84
C LEU A 144 -18.54 0.32 -7.16
N GLU A 145 -18.66 0.81 -8.39
CA GLU A 145 -19.79 1.64 -8.84
C GLU A 145 -21.11 0.86 -8.83
N GLU A 146 -21.08 -0.39 -9.28
CA GLU A 146 -22.24 -1.30 -9.30
C GLU A 146 -22.84 -1.56 -7.92
N ARG A 147 -22.07 -1.34 -6.84
CA ARG A 147 -22.59 -1.47 -5.47
C ARG A 147 -23.61 -0.38 -5.10
N GLY A 148 -23.60 0.76 -5.80
CA GLY A 148 -24.52 1.87 -5.54
C GLY A 148 -24.36 2.52 -4.16
N ASP A 149 -23.23 2.32 -3.49
CA ASP A 149 -22.94 2.91 -2.17
C ASP A 149 -22.22 4.24 -2.33
N SER A 150 -22.89 5.33 -1.94
CA SER A 150 -22.35 6.69 -2.02
C SER A 150 -21.07 6.91 -1.21
N ASN A 151 -20.84 6.10 -0.17
CA ASN A 151 -19.61 6.16 0.62
C ASN A 151 -18.37 5.74 -0.18
N LEU A 152 -18.55 5.05 -1.30
CA LEU A 152 -17.45 4.65 -2.20
C LEU A 152 -17.04 5.78 -3.16
N ASN A 153 -17.89 6.79 -3.38
CA ASN A 153 -17.64 7.85 -4.36
C ASN A 153 -16.29 8.56 -4.16
N PRO A 154 -15.86 8.93 -2.93
CA PRO A 154 -14.56 9.55 -2.72
C PRO A 154 -13.38 8.70 -3.18
N ILE A 155 -13.39 7.39 -2.90
CA ILE A 155 -12.28 6.51 -3.28
C ILE A 155 -12.32 6.15 -4.77
N ILE A 156 -13.52 6.01 -5.35
CA ILE A 156 -13.72 5.83 -6.79
C ILE A 156 -13.14 7.03 -7.56
N MET A 157 -13.44 8.26 -7.12
CA MET A 157 -12.91 9.48 -7.72
C MET A 157 -11.39 9.56 -7.62
N LYS A 158 -10.79 9.17 -6.48
CA LYS A 158 -9.32 9.11 -6.33
C LYS A 158 -8.68 8.13 -7.31
N LEU A 159 -9.24 6.91 -7.43
CA LEU A 159 -8.74 5.89 -8.35
C LEU A 159 -8.84 6.33 -9.81
N LYS A 160 -10.00 6.87 -10.23
CA LYS A 160 -10.21 7.42 -11.57
C LYS A 160 -9.24 8.56 -11.85
N PHE A 161 -9.16 9.54 -10.95
CA PHE A 161 -8.23 10.66 -11.08
C PHE A 161 -6.78 10.18 -11.25
N TYR A 162 -6.33 9.23 -10.43
CA TYR A 162 -4.99 8.66 -10.52
C TYR A 162 -4.68 8.07 -11.90
N ILE A 163 -5.63 7.29 -12.44
CA ILE A 163 -5.50 6.61 -13.74
C ILE A 163 -5.61 7.61 -14.90
N ASP A 164 -6.68 8.40 -14.93
CA ASP A 164 -7.05 9.26 -16.06
C ASP A 164 -6.04 10.41 -16.26
N THR A 165 -5.45 10.91 -15.17
CA THR A 165 -4.45 11.97 -15.22
C THR A 165 -3.01 11.46 -15.22
N ASN A 166 -2.83 10.14 -15.38
CA ASN A 166 -1.54 9.46 -15.39
C ASN A 166 -0.62 9.84 -14.22
N GLN A 167 -1.15 9.87 -12.99
CA GLN A 167 -0.36 10.26 -11.81
C GLN A 167 0.84 9.31 -11.58
N TYR A 168 0.76 8.07 -12.05
CA TYR A 168 1.87 7.11 -12.08
C TYR A 168 3.08 7.56 -12.94
N CYS A 169 2.98 8.64 -13.70
CA CYS A 169 4.14 9.23 -14.41
C CYS A 169 4.91 10.24 -13.55
N LYS A 170 4.39 10.62 -12.38
CA LYS A 170 4.98 11.62 -11.48
C LYS A 170 5.63 10.94 -10.28
N GLU A 171 6.72 11.51 -9.79
CA GLU A 171 7.33 11.03 -8.55
C GLU A 171 6.34 11.20 -7.39
N PRO A 172 6.17 10.18 -6.53
CA PRO A 172 5.30 10.30 -5.36
C PRO A 172 5.91 11.26 -4.33
N GLU A 173 5.06 11.81 -3.48
CA GLU A 173 5.50 12.67 -2.39
C GLU A 173 6.49 11.93 -1.47
N GLY A 174 7.59 12.58 -1.10
CA GLY A 174 8.63 11.99 -0.26
C GLY A 174 9.43 10.86 -0.93
N TRP A 175 9.35 10.69 -2.25
CA TRP A 175 10.07 9.65 -3.00
C TRP A 175 11.59 9.74 -2.84
N ARG A 176 12.12 10.96 -2.96
CA ARG A 176 13.53 11.23 -2.73
C ARG A 176 13.70 11.57 -1.27
N ILE A 177 14.69 10.93 -0.64
CA ILE A 177 15.24 11.45 0.61
C ILE A 177 15.87 12.79 0.23
N GLU A 178 15.27 13.90 0.62
CA GLU A 178 15.98 15.18 0.61
C GLU A 178 17.21 14.96 1.50
N THR A 179 18.40 14.93 0.90
CA THR A 179 19.67 14.99 1.62
C THR A 179 19.82 16.39 2.23
N SER A 180 18.93 16.74 3.13
CA SER A 180 19.14 17.76 4.14
C SER A 180 19.30 16.98 5.44
N LEU A 181 20.54 16.86 5.91
CA LEU A 181 20.95 16.92 7.31
C LEU A 181 22.37 16.31 7.50
N LEU A 182 23.31 17.22 7.81
CA LEU A 182 24.33 17.07 8.86
C LEU A 182 25.51 16.10 8.63
N SER A 183 26.30 16.31 7.57
CA SER A 183 27.69 15.80 7.53
C SER A 183 28.76 16.89 7.39
N GLU A 184 28.39 18.17 7.38
CA GLU A 184 29.34 19.30 7.25
C GLU A 184 29.79 19.92 8.57
N ILE A 185 29.46 19.34 9.73
CA ILE A 185 30.01 19.79 11.03
C ILE A 185 30.96 18.74 11.58
N VAL A 186 32.11 18.60 10.92
CA VAL A 186 33.35 18.17 11.57
C VAL A 186 34.37 19.25 11.26
N GLU A 187 34.46 20.25 12.13
CA GLU A 187 35.60 21.17 12.10
C GLU A 187 36.87 20.35 12.42
N PRO A 188 37.96 20.52 11.66
CA PRO A 188 39.22 19.85 11.99
C PRO A 188 39.76 20.39 13.31
N GLU A 189 40.11 19.50 14.24
CA GLU A 189 40.80 19.88 15.47
C GLU A 189 42.08 20.67 15.15
N PRO A 190 42.43 21.70 15.94
CA PRO A 190 43.67 22.42 15.73
C PRO A 190 44.85 21.51 16.06
N ASN A 191 45.73 21.31 15.09
CA ASN A 191 46.99 20.58 15.30
C ASN A 191 47.85 21.29 16.36
N PRO A 192 48.57 20.53 17.21
CA PRO A 192 49.43 21.06 18.26
C PRO A 192 50.65 21.84 17.75
#